data_AF-A0A258CRW5-F1
#
_entry.id   AF-A0A258CRW5-F1
#
_cell.length_a   1.000
_cell.length_b   1.000
_cell.length_c   1.000
_cell.angle_alpha   90.00
_cell.angle_beta   90.00
_cell.angle_gamma   90.00
#
_symmetry.space_group_name_H-M   'P 1'
#
loop_
_entity.id
_entity.type
_entity.pdbx_description
1 polymer ?
#
loop_
_entity_poly.entity_id
_entity_poly.type
_entity_poly.pdbx_seq_one_letter_code
_entity_poly.pdbx_strand_id
1 'polypeptide(L)'
;FRGVIFDVDPVFSNTEEWWLAIPEHLRPSKDQPFYHLFAENDETEYVAYVSEQNLVIDETGRPVRHPQAKEFFRRDRKGRYQIDRAGLN
;
A
#
# COMPACT_ATOMS: atom_id res chain seq x y z
N PHE A 1 -10.18 2.18 3.12
CA PHE A 1 -9.72 1.39 1.96
C PHE A 1 -8.95 0.17 2.47
N ARG A 2 -8.69 -0.83 1.63
CA ARG A 2 -7.82 -1.99 1.90
C ARG A 2 -6.74 -2.03 0.83
N GLY A 3 -5.60 -2.67 1.07
CA GLY A 3 -4.53 -2.75 0.08
C GLY A 3 -3.49 -3.82 0.37
N VAL A 4 -2.66 -4.11 -0.63
CA VAL A 4 -1.45 -4.93 -0.48
C VAL A 4 -0.23 -4.06 -0.79
N ILE A 5 0.75 -4.10 0.11
CA ILE A 5 2.01 -3.38 0.00
C ILE A 5 2.86 -4.06 -1.08
N PHE A 6 3.37 -3.30 -2.04
CA PHE A 6 4.29 -3.79 -3.07
C PHE A 6 5.67 -3.10 -3.05
N ASP A 7 5.79 -1.95 -2.39
CA ASP A 7 7.07 -1.26 -2.22
C ASP A 7 7.09 -0.42 -0.94
N VAL A 8 8.29 -0.03 -0.50
CA VAL A 8 8.52 0.75 0.72
C VAL A 8 9.67 1.74 0.54
N ASP A 9 9.40 2.99 0.90
CA ASP A 9 10.43 4.01 1.11
C ASP A 9 10.83 4.03 2.60
N PRO A 10 12.12 3.96 2.95
CA PRO A 10 12.56 3.96 4.36
C PRO A 10 12.16 5.23 5.12
N VAL A 11 12.02 6.34 4.41
CA VAL A 11 11.57 7.66 4.89
C VAL A 11 10.66 8.28 3.84
N PHE A 12 10.01 9.40 4.16
CA PHE A 12 9.17 10.13 3.21
C PHE A 12 9.93 10.45 1.91
N SER A 13 9.38 10.01 0.77
CA SER A 13 9.97 10.17 -0.56
C SER A 13 8.93 10.63 -1.60
N ASN A 14 8.07 11.57 -1.20
CA ASN A 14 7.11 12.22 -2.10
C ASN A 14 7.33 13.75 -2.07
N THR A 15 6.49 14.52 -2.76
CA THR A 15 6.68 15.96 -2.90
C THR A 15 6.35 16.73 -1.62
N GLU A 16 7.05 17.83 -1.38
CA GLU A 16 6.79 18.70 -0.23
C GLU A 16 5.38 19.28 -0.28
N GLU A 17 4.89 19.61 -1.48
CA GLU A 17 3.55 20.13 -1.70
C GLU A 17 2.47 19.15 -1.25
N TRP A 18 2.66 17.85 -1.53
CA TRP A 18 1.74 16.81 -1.07
C TRP A 18 1.72 16.74 0.46
N TRP A 19 2.89 16.80 1.09
CA TRP A 19 2.98 16.77 2.56
C TRP A 19 2.34 18.01 3.20
N LEU A 20 2.55 19.20 2.61
CA LEU A 20 1.96 20.45 3.09
C LEU A 20 0.44 20.50 2.89
N ALA A 21 -0.09 19.80 1.89
CA ALA A 21 -1.53 19.67 1.64
C ALA A 21 -2.26 18.86 2.72
N ILE A 22 -1.54 18.02 3.49
CA ILE A 22 -2.11 17.32 4.64
C ILE A 22 -2.31 18.33 5.78
N PRO A 23 -3.50 18.33 6.45
CA PRO A 23 -3.72 19.16 7.64
C PRO A 23 -2.65 18.91 8.69
N GLU A 24 -2.11 19.97 9.28
CA GLU A 24 -0.92 19.88 10.15
C GLU A 24 -1.03 18.84 11.27
N HIS A 25 -2.20 18.73 11.90
CA HIS A 25 -2.46 17.77 12.98
C HIS A 25 -2.58 16.30 12.52
N LEU A 26 -2.63 16.05 11.21
CA LEU A 26 -2.67 14.71 10.60
C LEU A 26 -1.37 14.39 9.85
N ARG A 27 -0.40 15.31 9.81
CA ARG A 27 0.84 15.11 9.05
C ARG A 27 1.64 13.97 9.68
N PRO A 28 1.99 12.94 8.89
CA PRO A 28 2.89 11.92 9.37
C PRO A 28 4.30 12.48 9.54
N SER A 29 5.04 11.96 10.52
CA SER A 29 6.48 12.16 10.61
C SER A 29 7.13 11.72 9.29
N LYS A 30 8.09 12.50 8.78
CA LYS A 30 8.86 12.13 7.58
C LYS A 30 9.93 11.06 7.88
N ASP A 31 10.32 10.92 9.13
CA ASP A 31 11.33 9.96 9.61
C ASP A 31 10.67 8.64 10.03
N GLN A 32 9.87 8.07 9.12
CA GLN A 32 9.25 6.76 9.27
C GLN A 32 9.07 6.15 7.87
N PRO A 33 8.88 4.82 7.76
CA PRO A 33 8.60 4.20 6.48
C PRO A 33 7.28 4.67 5.85
N PHE A 34 7.29 4.80 4.52
CA PHE A 34 6.10 5.02 3.71
C PHE A 34 5.95 3.87 2.72
N TYR A 35 4.72 3.43 2.50
CA TYR A 35 4.41 2.25 1.73
C TYR A 35 3.63 2.60 0.48
N HIS A 36 3.94 1.92 -0.61
CA HIS A 36 3.15 1.92 -1.83
C HIS A 36 2.24 0.69 -1.85
N LEU A 37 0.94 0.92 -1.97
CA LEU A 37 -0.07 -0.14 -1.95
C LEU A 37 -0.87 -0.16 -3.24
N PHE A 38 -1.16 -1.36 -3.73
CA PHE A 38 -2.32 -1.57 -4.60
C PHE A 38 -3.56 -1.59 -3.70
N ALA A 39 -4.35 -0.52 -3.75
CA ALA A 39 -5.46 -0.26 -2.84
C ALA A 39 -6.83 -0.28 -3.54
N GLU A 40 -7.86 -0.45 -2.73
CA GLU A 40 -9.26 -0.36 -3.14
C GLU A 40 -10.15 0.22 -2.05
N ASN A 41 -11.18 0.93 -2.46
CA ASN A 41 -12.33 1.24 -1.62
C ASN A 41 -13.58 0.54 -2.19
N ASP A 42 -14.78 0.97 -1.81
CA ASP A 42 -16.02 0.34 -2.29
C ASP A 42 -16.35 0.67 -3.75
N GLU A 43 -15.67 1.66 -4.34
CA GLU A 43 -15.99 2.22 -5.66
C GLU A 43 -14.88 2.00 -6.70
N THR A 44 -13.61 2.09 -6.29
CA THR A 44 -12.47 2.14 -7.20
C THR A 44 -11.22 1.43 -6.67
N GLU A 45 -10.32 1.12 -7.59
CA GLU A 45 -8.97 0.61 -7.36
C GLU A 45 -7.92 1.67 -7.75
N TYR A 46 -6.89 1.86 -6.92
CA TYR A 46 -5.85 2.88 -7.13
C TYR A 46 -4.55 2.53 -6.40
N VAL A 47 -3.44 3.21 -6.76
CA VAL A 47 -2.18 3.13 -6.01
C VAL A 47 -2.21 4.16 -4.88
N ALA A 48 -1.93 3.72 -3.66
CA ALA A 48 -1.88 4.56 -2.48
C ALA A 48 -0.45 4.73 -1.96
N TYR A 49 -0.13 5.93 -1.48
CA TYR A 49 1.09 6.23 -0.74
C TYR A 49 0.73 6.59 0.70
N VAL A 50 1.19 5.80 1.67
CA VAL A 50 0.71 5.89 3.06
C VAL A 50 1.83 5.68 4.08
N SER A 51 1.75 6.41 5.20
CA SER A 51 2.69 6.27 6.32
C SER A 51 2.44 5.01 7.14
N GLU A 52 3.48 4.45 7.74
CA GLU A 52 3.40 3.27 8.62
C GLU A 52 2.34 3.43 9.72
N GLN A 53 2.32 4.57 10.41
CA GLN A 53 1.38 4.85 11.50
C GLN A 53 -0.11 4.77 11.10
N ASN A 54 -0.42 4.89 9.80
CA ASN A 54 -1.77 4.83 9.27
C ASN A 54 -2.16 3.42 8.77
N LEU A 55 -1.27 2.44 8.91
CA LEU A 55 -1.52 1.06 8.50
C LEU A 55 -1.99 0.22 9.69
N VAL A 56 -2.95 -0.65 9.40
CA VAL A 56 -3.38 -1.73 10.28
C VAL A 56 -3.45 -3.02 9.47
N ILE A 57 -3.15 -4.14 10.12
CA ILE A 57 -3.19 -5.45 9.46
C ILE A 57 -4.64 -5.78 9.10
N ASP A 58 -4.84 -6.20 7.85
CA ASP A 58 -6.12 -6.74 7.40
C ASP A 58 -6.22 -8.24 7.71
N GLU A 59 -7.02 -8.59 8.72
CA GLU A 59 -7.22 -9.96 9.16
C GLU A 59 -8.29 -10.72 8.35
N THR A 60 -8.98 -10.06 7.40
CA THR A 60 -10.09 -10.68 6.67
C THR A 60 -9.64 -11.80 5.73
N GLY A 61 -8.37 -11.77 5.29
CA GLY A 61 -7.84 -12.73 4.30
C GLY A 61 -8.56 -12.67 2.95
N ARG A 62 -9.31 -11.61 2.64
CA ARG A 62 -9.96 -11.44 1.33
C ARG A 62 -8.97 -10.85 0.33
N PRO A 63 -8.98 -11.27 -0.94
CA PRO A 63 -8.11 -10.65 -1.93
C PRO A 63 -8.51 -9.19 -2.18
N VAL A 64 -7.54 -8.32 -2.44
CA VAL A 64 -7.77 -7.06 -3.12
C VAL A 64 -8.06 -7.31 -4.60
N ARG A 65 -8.95 -6.51 -5.17
CA ARG A 65 -9.46 -6.56 -6.55
C ARG A 65 -8.51 -5.89 -7.55
N HIS A 66 -7.62 -5.02 -7.08
CA HIS A 66 -6.66 -4.26 -7.91
C HIS A 66 -5.98 -5.17 -8.95
N PRO A 67 -6.11 -4.90 -10.27
CA PRO A 67 -5.59 -5.78 -11.31
C PRO A 67 -4.10 -6.10 -11.20
N GLN A 68 -3.25 -5.08 -10.98
CA GLN A 68 -1.80 -5.27 -10.83
C GLN A 68 -1.43 -6.13 -9.62
N ALA A 69 -2.26 -6.19 -8.57
CA ALA A 69 -1.99 -7.09 -7.44
C ALA A 69 -2.02 -8.56 -7.87
N LYS A 70 -2.80 -8.91 -8.90
CA LYS A 70 -2.85 -10.27 -9.46
C LYS A 70 -1.65 -10.60 -10.33
N GLU A 71 -0.97 -9.58 -10.86
CA GLU A 71 0.23 -9.73 -11.69
C GLU A 71 1.48 -9.85 -10.82
N PHE A 72 1.56 -9.07 -9.74
CA PHE A 72 2.72 -9.03 -8.85
C PHE A 72 2.71 -10.13 -7.78
N PHE A 73 1.53 -10.63 -7.40
CA PHE A 73 1.43 -11.56 -6.30
C PHE A 73 0.61 -12.80 -6.61
N ARG A 74 1.07 -13.94 -6.08
CA ARG A 74 0.27 -15.14 -5.90
C ARG A 74 -0.24 -15.23 -4.48
N ARG A 75 -1.38 -15.90 -4.30
CA ARG A 75 -1.93 -16.19 -2.98
C ARG A 75 -1.66 -17.64 -2.61
N ASP A 76 -1.14 -17.88 -1.41
CA ASP A 76 -1.00 -19.24 -0.88
C ASP A 76 -2.36 -19.81 -0.44
N ARG A 77 -2.40 -21.09 -0.08
CA ARG A 77 -3.64 -21.75 0.40
C ARG A 77 -4.22 -21.13 1.67
N LYS A 78 -3.44 -20.31 2.39
CA LYS A 78 -3.86 -19.56 3.59
C LYS A 78 -4.28 -18.13 3.25
N GLY A 79 -4.33 -17.77 1.97
CA GLY A 79 -4.74 -16.46 1.48
C GLY A 79 -3.67 -15.37 1.58
N ARG A 80 -2.43 -15.70 1.97
CA ARG A 80 -1.33 -14.73 2.09
C ARG A 80 -0.71 -14.43 0.73
N TYR A 81 -0.36 -13.18 0.52
CA TYR A 81 0.32 -12.73 -0.69
C TYR A 81 1.80 -13.12 -0.68
N GLN A 82 2.27 -13.63 -1.81
CA GLN A 82 3.66 -13.95 -2.09
C GLN A 82 4.04 -13.31 -3.42
N ILE A 83 5.21 -12.68 -3.49
CA ILE A 83 5.71 -12.07 -4.72
C ILE A 83 5.83 -13.15 -5.80
N ASP A 84 5.19 -12.92 -6.95
CA ASP A 84 5.38 -13.74 -8.13
C ASP A 84 6.66 -13.30 -8.85
N ARG A 85 7.74 -14.04 -8.64
CA ARG A 85 9.05 -13.75 -9.27
C ARG A 85 9.01 -13.77 -10.80
N ALA A 86 7.95 -14.31 -11.42
CA ALA A 86 7.77 -14.27 -12.87
C ALA A 86 7.32 -12.89 -13.40
N GLY A 87 6.77 -12.01 -12.53
CA GLY A 87 6.32 -10.65 -12.88
C GLY A 87 7.36 -9.55 -12.69
N LEU A 88 8.54 -9.89 -12.15
CA LEU A 88 9.69 -9.00 -11.97
C LEU A 88 10.73 -9.32 -13.07
N ASN A 89 10.41 -8.99 -14.32
CA ASN A 89 11.38 -8.98 -15.42
C ASN A 89 11.76 -7.55 -15.77
#